data_AF-A0A8C7JV69-F1
#
_entry.id   AF-A0A8C7JV69-F1
#
_cell.length_a   1.000
_cell.length_b   1.000
_cell.length_c   1.000
_cell.angle_alpha   90.00
_cell.angle_beta   90.00
_cell.angle_gamma   90.00
#
_symmetry.space_group_name_H-M   'P 1'
#
loop_
_entity.id
_entity.type
_entity.pdbx_description
1 polymer ?
#
loop_
_entity_poly.entity_id
_entity_poly.type
_entity_poly.pdbx_seq_one_letter_code
_entity_poly.pdbx_strand_id
1 'polypeptide(L)'
;MYLSKDQTDKTEVTCIRNRADVIYDFKVSFFTMGQLPNFPWNLLERELENDSSSELILDILKQTCLHPLCCKHPPSVRYRRLFLSQLIKRVIEVYYGREPLDELYDALGEVLGVEEGTECYKSYLLPCGEAVSLSESTAVISEGTTGLVTWEAALYLAEWALENTHLFTDRTVLELGSGVGLTGIAVCRSCSPSSYVFSDCHLSVLHRLRDNVQLNGLDNQNSPRVSVEHLDWEEVTEKQLREIGAATVIAAGRNMVWLYSIQSVKLKILFKGNVPSVETSFTINTAYVDSVRNDLYICMQIFCDALAIWIESSL
;
A
#
# COMPACT_ATOMS: atom_id res chain seq x y z
N MET A 1 6.58 -10.59 -0.45
CA MET A 1 7.13 -10.00 0.79
C MET A 1 6.63 -10.96 1.89
N TYR A 2 7.44 -11.28 2.92
CA TYR A 2 7.35 -12.55 3.69
C TYR A 2 7.64 -13.86 2.90
N LEU A 3 8.70 -14.56 3.29
CA LEU A 3 9.01 -15.91 2.82
C LEU A 3 8.09 -16.93 3.53
N SER A 4 7.30 -17.68 2.77
CA SER A 4 6.80 -18.98 3.21
C SER A 4 7.55 -20.08 2.46
N LYS A 5 8.09 -21.03 3.21
CA LYS A 5 8.48 -22.34 2.69
C LYS A 5 7.84 -23.42 3.54
N ASP A 6 7.47 -24.45 2.80
CA ASP A 6 6.71 -25.63 3.13
C ASP A 6 7.20 -26.38 4.37
N GLN A 7 6.27 -27.06 5.04
CA GLN A 7 6.47 -27.80 6.28
C GLN A 7 7.33 -29.05 6.05
N THR A 8 8.43 -29.18 6.79
CA THR A 8 8.86 -30.42 7.46
C THR A 8 10.15 -30.13 8.24
N ASP A 9 9.99 -29.76 9.51
CA ASP A 9 10.66 -30.34 10.69
C ASP A 9 10.61 -29.34 11.85
N LYS A 10 10.23 -29.80 13.03
CA LYS A 10 10.00 -28.97 14.21
C LYS A 10 11.35 -28.59 14.82
N THR A 11 11.88 -27.43 14.43
CA THR A 11 12.83 -26.68 15.24
C THR A 11 12.37 -25.23 15.28
N GLU A 12 12.09 -24.72 16.48
CA GLU A 12 11.89 -23.29 16.75
C GLU A 12 13.14 -22.52 16.32
N VAL A 13 13.17 -22.07 15.06
CA VAL A 13 14.14 -21.08 14.61
C VAL A 13 13.63 -19.73 15.08
N THR A 14 13.99 -19.35 16.31
CA THR A 14 13.97 -17.95 16.71
C THR A 14 14.98 -17.24 15.82
N CYS A 15 14.51 -16.63 14.73
CA CYS A 15 15.37 -15.78 13.89
C CYS A 15 15.90 -14.66 14.78
N ILE A 16 17.21 -14.69 15.07
CA ILE A 16 17.90 -13.60 15.74
C ILE A 16 17.87 -12.43 14.76
N ARG A 17 16.91 -11.52 14.93
CA ARG A 17 16.86 -10.26 14.18
C ARG A 17 18.09 -9.44 14.56
N ASN A 18 18.87 -9.02 13.57
CA ASN A 18 20.06 -8.22 13.80
C ASN A 18 19.70 -6.72 13.89
N ARG A 19 20.65 -5.88 14.31
CA ARG A 19 20.48 -4.42 14.43
C ARG A 19 19.97 -3.76 13.14
N ALA A 20 20.39 -4.24 11.97
CA ALA A 20 19.94 -3.70 10.69
C ALA A 20 18.46 -4.01 10.40
N ASP A 21 17.98 -5.20 10.80
CA ASP A 21 16.57 -5.59 10.67
C ASP A 21 15.68 -4.69 11.53
N VAL A 22 16.10 -4.35 12.75
CA VAL A 22 15.37 -3.42 13.63
C VAL A 22 15.27 -2.05 12.97
N ILE A 23 16.37 -1.49 12.50
CA ILE A 23 16.40 -0.19 11.83
C ILE A 23 15.50 -0.18 10.58
N TYR A 24 15.53 -1.26 9.80
CA TYR A 24 14.69 -1.43 8.62
C TYR A 24 13.20 -1.49 8.96
N ASP A 25 12.81 -2.26 9.98
CA ASP A 25 11.43 -2.36 10.45
C ASP A 25 10.89 -1.00 10.95
N PHE A 26 11.72 -0.24 11.67
CA PHE A 26 11.41 1.13 12.07
C PHE A 26 11.19 2.05 10.86
N LYS A 27 12.08 1.98 9.86
CA LYS A 27 11.96 2.76 8.61
C LYS A 27 10.66 2.46 7.88
N VAL A 28 10.38 1.19 7.60
CA VAL A 28 9.15 0.78 6.87
C VAL A 28 7.91 1.19 7.65
N SER A 29 7.86 0.92 8.96
CA SER A 29 6.71 1.24 9.80
C SER A 29 6.49 2.75 9.91
N PHE A 30 7.56 3.54 9.99
CA PHE A 30 7.48 4.99 10.05
C PHE A 30 6.90 5.60 8.77
N PHE A 31 7.43 5.21 7.60
CA PHE A 31 7.00 5.78 6.32
C PHE A 31 5.60 5.34 5.89
N THR A 32 5.12 4.18 6.35
CA THR A 32 3.75 3.71 6.13
C THR A 32 2.76 4.24 7.18
N MET A 33 3.24 5.04 8.14
CA MET A 33 2.48 5.52 9.29
C MET A 33 1.85 4.38 10.12
N GLY A 34 2.59 3.28 10.29
CA GLY A 34 2.18 2.12 11.08
C GLY A 34 1.83 2.49 12.51
N GLN A 35 0.94 1.72 13.14
CA GLN A 35 0.53 1.97 14.52
C GLN A 35 1.73 1.83 15.46
N LEU A 36 1.97 2.86 16.28
CA LEU A 36 3.13 2.88 17.18
C LEU A 36 3.26 1.62 18.04
N PRO A 37 2.21 1.02 18.63
CA PRO A 37 2.35 -0.21 19.42
C PRO A 37 2.95 -1.40 18.66
N ASN A 38 2.85 -1.43 17.33
CA ASN A 38 3.32 -2.55 16.49
C ASN A 38 4.78 -2.43 16.07
N PHE A 39 5.47 -1.34 16.43
CA PHE A 39 6.90 -1.20 16.17
C PHE A 39 7.69 -2.21 17.03
N PRO A 40 8.93 -2.56 16.60
CA PRO A 40 9.75 -3.52 17.31
C PRO A 40 10.43 -2.91 18.57
N TRP A 41 9.65 -2.26 19.45
CA TRP A 41 10.15 -1.61 20.66
C TRP A 41 10.91 -2.58 21.58
N ASN A 42 10.40 -3.79 21.78
CA ASN A 42 11.06 -4.79 22.63
C ASN A 42 12.45 -5.17 22.11
N LEU A 43 12.66 -5.15 20.78
CA LEU A 43 13.96 -5.42 20.19
C LEU A 43 14.88 -4.22 20.36
N LEU A 44 14.36 -3.01 20.15
CA LEU A 44 15.09 -1.78 20.43
C LEU A 44 15.58 -1.75 21.89
N GLU A 45 14.68 -1.98 22.85
CA GLU A 45 14.99 -1.97 24.28
C GLU A 45 16.09 -2.98 24.64
N ARG A 46 16.00 -4.21 24.12
CA ARG A 46 17.04 -5.24 24.28
C ARG A 46 18.40 -4.83 23.72
N GLU A 47 18.43 -4.21 22.54
CA GLU A 47 19.68 -3.75 21.94
C GLU A 47 20.28 -2.60 22.76
N LEU A 48 19.45 -1.67 23.26
CA LEU A 48 19.90 -0.56 24.12
C LEU A 48 20.39 -1.02 25.51
N GLU A 49 19.84 -2.11 26.05
CA GLU A 49 20.35 -2.71 27.30
C GLU A 49 21.74 -3.32 27.11
N ASN A 50 22.02 -3.88 25.93
CA ASN A 50 23.28 -4.54 25.61
C ASN A 50 24.34 -3.59 25.05
N ASP A 51 23.92 -2.48 24.44
CA ASP A 51 24.77 -1.49 23.79
C ASP A 51 24.67 -0.14 24.51
N SER A 52 25.73 0.23 25.23
CA SER A 52 25.81 1.54 25.89
C SER A 52 25.99 2.72 24.92
N SER A 53 26.09 2.49 23.61
CA SER A 53 26.22 3.54 22.61
C SER A 53 24.87 4.07 22.14
N SER A 54 24.75 5.39 21.99
CA SER A 54 23.56 6.04 21.41
C SER A 54 23.47 5.89 19.88
N GLU A 55 24.33 5.08 19.26
CA GLU A 55 24.44 4.97 17.80
C GLU A 55 23.17 4.38 17.19
N LEU A 56 22.55 3.37 17.82
CA LEU A 56 21.32 2.75 17.30
C LEU A 56 20.18 3.77 17.17
N ILE A 57 20.03 4.64 18.17
CA ILE A 57 19.01 5.70 18.17
C ILE A 57 19.28 6.68 17.04
N LEU A 58 20.54 7.09 16.87
CA LEU A 58 20.93 7.98 15.79
C LEU A 58 20.68 7.34 14.41
N ASP A 59 20.95 6.05 14.26
CA ASP A 59 20.68 5.31 13.02
C ASP A 59 19.18 5.21 12.72
N ILE A 60 18.35 4.93 13.72
CA ILE A 60 16.88 4.94 13.58
C ILE A 60 16.41 6.35 13.17
N LEU A 61 16.94 7.39 13.80
CA LEU A 61 16.56 8.77 13.50
C LEU A 61 16.95 9.17 12.06
N LYS A 62 18.16 8.78 11.62
CA LYS A 62 18.64 8.94 10.23
C LYS A 62 17.83 8.16 9.20
N GLN A 63 17.27 7.02 9.58
CA GLN A 63 16.41 6.21 8.70
C GLN A 63 14.92 6.58 8.78
N THR A 64 14.53 7.53 9.64
CA THR A 64 13.14 7.97 9.82
C THR A 64 12.99 9.48 9.63
N CYS A 65 12.93 10.27 10.72
CA CYS A 65 12.65 11.71 10.68
C CYS A 65 13.70 12.52 9.92
N LEU A 66 14.97 12.12 9.96
CA LEU A 66 16.07 12.81 9.27
C LEU A 66 16.38 12.20 7.90
N HIS A 67 15.63 11.19 7.47
CA HIS A 67 15.84 10.56 6.18
C HIS A 67 15.41 11.51 5.04
N PRO A 68 16.15 11.60 3.91
CA PRO A 68 15.82 12.52 2.81
C PRO A 68 14.39 12.37 2.27
N LEU A 69 13.86 11.14 2.30
CA LEU A 69 12.47 10.86 1.93
C LEU A 69 11.47 11.57 2.86
N CYS A 70 11.74 11.65 4.17
CA CYS A 70 10.89 12.37 5.11
C CYS A 70 10.96 13.88 4.89
N CYS A 71 12.11 14.42 4.46
CA CYS A 71 12.24 15.84 4.12
C CYS A 71 11.39 16.19 2.90
N LYS A 72 11.33 15.31 1.89
CA LYS A 72 10.60 15.55 0.63
C LYS A 72 9.11 15.19 0.74
N HIS A 73 8.80 14.07 1.39
CA HIS A 73 7.47 13.47 1.50
C HIS A 73 7.20 13.08 2.96
N PRO A 74 6.99 14.08 3.86
CA PRO A 74 6.87 13.83 5.29
C PRO A 74 5.57 13.12 5.66
N PRO A 75 5.62 12.12 6.57
CA PRO A 75 4.45 11.70 7.34
C PRO A 75 3.84 12.86 8.12
N SER A 76 2.57 12.69 8.53
CA SER A 76 1.83 13.77 9.19
C SER A 76 2.56 14.32 10.42
N VAL A 77 2.43 15.63 10.66
CA VAL A 77 3.08 16.33 11.78
C VAL A 77 2.74 15.63 13.10
N ARG A 78 1.46 15.32 13.32
CA ARG A 78 1.00 14.57 14.50
C ARG A 78 1.67 13.21 14.62
N TYR A 79 1.78 12.45 13.54
CA TYR A 79 2.43 11.14 13.58
C TYR A 79 3.90 11.24 13.96
N ARG A 80 4.65 12.16 13.33
CA ARG A 80 6.07 12.39 13.64
C ARG A 80 6.29 12.82 15.09
N ARG A 81 5.43 13.69 15.64
CA ARG A 81 5.46 14.08 17.07
C ARG A 81 5.28 12.88 17.99
N LEU A 82 4.27 12.05 17.71
CA LEU A 82 3.98 10.87 18.54
C LEU A 82 5.09 9.84 18.46
N PHE A 83 5.64 9.60 17.26
CA PHE A 83 6.79 8.71 17.05
C PHE A 83 8.01 9.15 17.86
N LEU A 84 8.43 10.42 17.71
CA LEU A 84 9.59 10.97 18.43
C LEU A 84 9.38 10.98 19.95
N SER A 85 8.20 11.39 20.41
CA SER A 85 7.85 11.37 21.84
C SER A 85 7.90 9.95 22.42
N GLN A 86 7.41 8.96 21.66
CA GLN A 86 7.43 7.57 22.07
C GLN A 86 8.85 7.01 22.10
N LEU A 87 9.70 7.37 21.12
CA LEU A 87 11.10 6.96 21.07
C LEU A 87 11.88 7.55 22.25
N ILE A 88 11.74 8.86 22.51
CA ILE A 88 12.33 9.54 23.68
C ILE A 88 11.91 8.84 24.98
N LYS A 89 10.61 8.57 25.14
CA LYS A 89 10.07 7.89 26.32
C LYS A 89 10.73 6.53 26.54
N ARG A 90 10.84 5.69 25.50
CA ARG A 90 11.47 4.37 25.63
C ARG A 90 12.96 4.46 25.99
N VAL A 91 13.68 5.42 25.40
CA VAL A 91 15.11 5.65 25.70
C VAL A 91 15.31 6.03 27.17
N ILE A 92 14.49 6.95 27.70
CA ILE A 92 14.54 7.36 29.11
C ILE A 92 14.24 6.17 30.03
N GLU A 93 13.25 5.35 29.69
CA GLU A 93 12.88 4.17 30.47
C GLU A 93 14.02 3.14 30.55
N VAL A 94 14.67 2.83 29.42
CA VAL A 94 15.78 1.85 29.37
C VAL A 94 17.01 2.34 30.12
N TYR A 95 17.40 3.61 29.94
CA TYR A 95 18.60 4.13 30.59
C TYR A 95 18.37 4.64 32.01
N TYR A 96 17.29 4.21 32.68
CA TYR A 96 16.95 4.58 34.06
C TYR A 96 16.95 6.11 34.30
N GLY A 97 16.42 6.87 33.35
CA GLY A 97 16.32 8.33 33.47
C GLY A 97 17.54 9.12 33.03
N ARG A 98 18.52 8.52 32.34
CA ARG A 98 19.57 9.30 31.65
C ARG A 98 18.98 10.16 30.55
N GLU A 99 19.64 11.28 30.31
CA GLU A 99 19.27 12.25 29.28
C GLU A 99 19.42 11.62 27.88
N PRO A 100 18.36 11.65 27.04
CA PRO A 100 18.42 11.23 25.64
C PRO A 100 19.39 12.08 24.82
N LEU A 101 19.73 11.56 23.64
CA LEU A 101 20.55 12.24 22.65
C LEU A 101 19.90 13.57 22.22
N ASP A 102 20.68 14.67 22.19
CA ASP A 102 20.22 16.03 21.84
C ASP A 102 19.50 16.05 20.47
N GLU A 103 20.00 15.28 19.51
CA GLU A 103 19.42 15.15 18.16
C GLU A 103 17.95 14.68 18.17
N LEU A 104 17.51 13.93 19.19
CA LEU A 104 16.09 13.56 19.34
C LEU A 104 15.24 14.77 19.74
N TYR A 105 15.75 15.61 20.63
CA TYR A 105 15.07 16.82 21.07
C TYR A 105 15.04 17.87 19.96
N ASP A 106 16.13 18.01 19.22
CA ASP A 106 16.20 18.88 18.04
C ASP A 106 15.17 18.44 17.00
N ALA A 107 15.15 17.15 16.64
CA ALA A 107 14.16 16.61 15.70
C ALA A 107 12.72 16.81 16.19
N LEU A 108 12.45 16.67 17.49
CA LEU A 108 11.12 16.94 18.05
C LEU A 108 10.77 18.44 17.99
N GLY A 109 11.72 19.31 18.33
CA GLY A 109 11.58 20.76 18.29
C GLY A 109 11.25 21.26 16.89
N GLU A 110 11.92 20.74 15.87
CA GLU A 110 11.61 21.03 14.46
C GLU A 110 10.16 20.70 14.12
N VAL A 111 9.66 19.53 14.52
CA VAL A 111 8.28 19.11 14.21
C VAL A 111 7.25 19.93 14.98
N LEU A 112 7.55 20.33 16.24
CA LEU A 112 6.64 21.16 17.05
C LEU A 112 6.40 22.54 16.45
N GLY A 113 7.34 23.06 15.64
CA GLY A 113 7.21 24.33 14.93
C GLY A 113 6.37 24.28 13.65
N VAL A 114 5.92 23.10 13.22
CA VAL A 114 5.19 22.93 11.95
C VAL A 114 3.68 22.91 12.19
N GLU A 115 2.94 23.67 11.39
CA GLU A 115 1.47 23.65 11.40
C GLU A 115 0.90 22.33 10.86
N GLU A 116 -0.18 21.85 11.48
CA GLU A 116 -0.83 20.60 11.07
C GLU A 116 -1.73 20.84 9.85
N GLY A 117 -1.46 20.12 8.76
CA GLY A 117 -2.25 20.17 7.53
C GLY A 117 -3.30 19.05 7.43
N THR A 118 -4.16 19.17 6.43
CA THR A 118 -5.14 18.13 6.04
C THR A 118 -4.54 17.04 5.14
N GLU A 119 -3.27 17.20 4.76
CA GLU A 119 -2.57 16.29 3.87
C GLU A 119 -1.25 15.85 4.49
N CYS A 120 -0.83 14.63 4.14
CA CYS A 120 0.46 14.08 4.52
C CYS A 120 0.92 13.08 3.47
N TYR A 121 2.14 12.56 3.64
CA TYR A 121 2.66 11.54 2.76
C TYR A 121 2.84 10.21 3.47
N LYS A 122 2.40 9.14 2.80
CA LYS A 122 2.87 7.78 3.11
C LYS A 122 3.82 7.33 2.01
N SER A 123 4.86 6.61 2.38
CA SER A 123 5.82 6.06 1.44
C SER A 123 5.98 4.55 1.65
N TYR A 124 5.89 3.81 0.56
CA TYR A 124 5.95 2.35 0.52
C TYR A 124 7.22 1.92 -0.19
N LEU A 125 8.05 1.13 0.49
CA LEU A 125 9.32 0.67 -0.07
C LEU A 125 9.08 -0.57 -0.94
N LEU A 126 9.49 -0.49 -2.20
CA LEU A 126 9.44 -1.59 -3.16
C LEU A 126 10.67 -2.51 -2.99
N PRO A 127 10.58 -3.79 -3.40
CA PRO A 127 11.72 -4.71 -3.36
C PRO A 127 12.95 -4.25 -4.15
N CYS A 128 12.77 -3.39 -5.16
CA CYS A 128 13.86 -2.80 -5.94
C CYS A 128 14.63 -1.69 -5.19
N GLY A 129 14.20 -1.32 -3.98
CA GLY A 129 14.81 -0.27 -3.16
C GLY A 129 14.24 1.13 -3.39
N GLU A 130 13.37 1.30 -4.40
CA GLU A 130 12.65 2.55 -4.62
C GLU A 130 11.45 2.72 -3.69
N ALA A 131 11.00 3.96 -3.51
CA ALA A 131 9.79 4.28 -2.76
C ALA A 131 8.66 4.74 -3.70
N VAL A 132 7.44 4.31 -3.39
CA VAL A 132 6.19 4.89 -3.87
C VAL A 132 5.67 5.84 -2.80
N SER A 133 5.70 7.14 -3.08
CA SER A 133 5.21 8.17 -2.14
C SER A 133 3.85 8.67 -2.61
N LEU A 134 2.88 8.74 -1.70
CA LEU A 134 1.51 9.16 -1.99
C LEU A 134 1.13 10.30 -1.07
N SER A 135 0.62 11.39 -1.64
CA SER A 135 -0.12 12.39 -0.90
C SER A 135 -1.49 11.80 -0.53
N GLU A 136 -1.79 11.78 0.75
CA GLU A 136 -3.04 11.26 1.33
C GLU A 136 -3.70 12.30 2.23
N SER A 137 -5.01 12.21 2.38
CA SER A 137 -5.75 12.93 3.40
C SER A 137 -5.37 12.43 4.80
N THR A 138 -5.28 13.34 5.78
CA THR A 138 -5.11 12.94 7.19
C THR A 138 -6.39 12.35 7.79
N ALA A 139 -7.54 12.54 7.12
CA ALA A 139 -8.82 11.98 7.50
C ALA A 139 -9.21 10.81 6.58
N VAL A 140 -9.68 9.71 7.18
CA VAL A 140 -10.13 8.50 6.44
C VAL A 140 -11.32 8.80 5.53
N ILE A 141 -12.20 9.70 5.96
CA ILE A 141 -13.33 10.22 5.17
C ILE A 141 -13.11 11.71 4.98
N SER A 142 -12.97 12.12 3.73
CA SER A 142 -12.85 13.54 3.35
C SER A 142 -13.51 13.75 1.99
N GLU A 143 -14.08 14.93 1.78
CA GLU A 143 -14.69 15.31 0.49
C GLU A 143 -15.77 14.32 0.00
N GLY A 144 -16.49 13.69 0.92
CA GLY A 144 -17.55 12.73 0.60
C GLY A 144 -17.06 11.38 0.06
N THR A 145 -15.75 11.11 0.12
CA THR A 145 -15.14 9.87 -0.37
C THR A 145 -14.19 9.28 0.66
N THR A 146 -13.77 8.03 0.43
CA THR A 146 -12.67 7.38 1.15
C THR A 146 -11.49 7.03 0.25
N GLY A 147 -11.51 7.45 -1.02
CA GLY A 147 -10.46 7.16 -1.99
C GLY A 147 -9.20 8.02 -1.83
N LEU A 148 -9.18 8.96 -0.87
CA LEU A 148 -8.06 9.88 -0.61
C LEU A 148 -7.05 9.34 0.42
N VAL A 149 -7.21 8.08 0.86
CA VAL A 149 -6.27 7.36 1.71
C VAL A 149 -6.00 5.99 1.14
N THR A 150 -4.83 5.42 1.43
CA THR A 150 -4.53 4.03 1.06
C THR A 150 -5.27 3.06 1.97
N TRP A 151 -6.00 2.13 1.38
CA TRP A 151 -6.66 1.02 2.06
C TRP A 151 -5.79 -0.25 2.09
N GLU A 152 -5.99 -1.11 3.08
CA GLU A 152 -5.25 -2.37 3.21
C GLU A 152 -5.39 -3.28 1.97
N ALA A 153 -6.55 -3.28 1.32
CA ALA A 153 -6.76 -4.05 0.08
C ALA A 153 -5.80 -3.63 -1.06
N ALA A 154 -5.46 -2.34 -1.15
CA ALA A 154 -4.49 -1.86 -2.14
C ALA A 154 -3.07 -2.35 -1.81
N LEU A 155 -2.71 -2.45 -0.52
CA LEU A 155 -1.43 -3.04 -0.10
C LEU A 155 -1.34 -4.51 -0.51
N TYR A 156 -2.39 -5.28 -0.26
CA TYR A 156 -2.43 -6.69 -0.64
C TYR A 156 -2.41 -6.89 -2.16
N LEU A 157 -3.14 -6.08 -2.92
CA LEU A 157 -3.13 -6.17 -4.38
C LEU A 157 -1.77 -5.79 -4.96
N ALA A 158 -1.12 -4.75 -4.41
CA ALA A 158 0.24 -4.37 -4.79
C ALA A 158 1.23 -5.52 -4.52
N GLU A 159 1.26 -6.06 -3.29
CA GLU A 159 2.13 -7.19 -2.94
C GLU A 159 1.90 -8.40 -3.85
N TRP A 160 0.64 -8.78 -4.05
CA TRP A 160 0.28 -9.88 -4.94
C TRP A 160 0.72 -9.62 -6.38
N ALA A 161 0.59 -8.39 -6.88
CA ALA A 161 1.01 -8.05 -8.23
C ALA A 161 2.54 -8.15 -8.41
N LEU A 162 3.31 -7.75 -7.39
CA LEU A 162 4.76 -7.90 -7.35
C LEU A 162 5.20 -9.37 -7.35
N GLU A 163 4.37 -10.27 -6.82
CA GLU A 163 4.61 -11.72 -6.83
C GLU A 163 4.14 -12.39 -8.14
N ASN A 164 3.32 -11.70 -8.94
CA ASN A 164 2.71 -12.21 -10.16
C ASN A 164 2.99 -11.30 -11.38
N THR A 165 4.22 -10.79 -11.47
CA THR A 165 4.63 -9.80 -12.50
C THR A 165 4.29 -10.22 -13.94
N HIS A 166 4.40 -11.51 -14.25
CA HIS A 166 4.07 -12.11 -15.55
C HIS A 166 2.62 -11.86 -16.03
N LEU A 167 1.70 -11.53 -15.13
CA LEU A 167 0.30 -11.19 -15.45
C LEU A 167 0.11 -9.74 -15.91
N PHE A 168 1.17 -8.93 -15.82
CA PHE A 168 1.16 -7.50 -16.15
C PHE A 168 2.18 -7.16 -17.25
N THR A 169 3.27 -7.92 -17.35
CA THR A 169 4.34 -7.68 -18.33
C THR A 169 3.80 -7.57 -19.75
N ASP A 170 4.16 -6.48 -20.43
CA ASP A 170 3.77 -6.13 -21.80
C ASP A 170 2.25 -6.04 -22.05
N ARG A 171 1.43 -5.91 -21.00
CA ARG A 171 -0.04 -5.80 -21.12
C ARG A 171 -0.56 -4.39 -20.88
N THR A 172 -1.74 -4.13 -21.45
CA THR A 172 -2.60 -3.01 -21.03
C THR A 172 -3.37 -3.42 -19.78
N VAL A 173 -3.20 -2.66 -18.70
CA VAL A 173 -3.84 -2.93 -17.40
C VAL A 173 -4.83 -1.82 -17.10
N LEU A 174 -6.03 -2.17 -16.63
CA LEU A 174 -7.01 -1.24 -16.07
C LEU A 174 -7.21 -1.53 -14.59
N GLU A 175 -7.07 -0.51 -13.76
CA GLU A 175 -7.39 -0.59 -12.34
C GLU A 175 -8.68 0.18 -12.03
N LEU A 176 -9.69 -0.55 -11.57
CA LEU A 176 -10.96 0.02 -11.14
C LEU A 176 -10.89 0.43 -9.66
N GLY A 177 -11.27 1.67 -9.37
CA GLY A 177 -11.21 2.21 -8.01
C GLY A 177 -9.78 2.34 -7.49
N SER A 178 -8.94 3.02 -8.28
CA SER A 178 -7.51 3.18 -8.02
C SER A 178 -7.21 3.96 -6.73
N GLY A 179 -8.16 4.76 -6.22
CA GLY A 179 -7.94 5.59 -5.06
C GLY A 179 -6.76 6.54 -5.25
N VAL A 180 -5.86 6.59 -4.27
CA VAL A 180 -4.61 7.37 -4.35
C VAL A 180 -3.52 6.76 -5.24
N GLY A 181 -3.73 5.56 -5.80
CA GLY A 181 -2.90 4.97 -6.86
C GLY A 181 -1.78 4.03 -6.43
N LEU A 182 -1.76 3.56 -5.18
CA LEU A 182 -0.67 2.71 -4.66
C LEU A 182 -0.36 1.52 -5.58
N THR A 183 -1.37 0.70 -5.86
CA THR A 183 -1.21 -0.54 -6.63
C THR A 183 -0.64 -0.24 -8.00
N GLY A 184 -1.30 0.62 -8.78
CA GLY A 184 -0.88 0.87 -10.14
C GLY A 184 0.48 1.50 -10.24
N ILE A 185 0.87 2.38 -9.31
CA ILE A 185 2.21 2.94 -9.30
C ILE A 185 3.24 1.83 -9.01
N ALA A 186 2.97 0.94 -8.05
CA ALA A 186 3.83 -0.21 -7.76
C ALA A 186 3.98 -1.17 -8.97
N VAL A 187 2.87 -1.46 -9.66
CA VAL A 187 2.84 -2.30 -10.87
C VAL A 187 3.63 -1.65 -12.00
N CYS A 188 3.42 -0.35 -12.24
CA CYS A 188 4.14 0.38 -13.28
C CYS A 188 5.66 0.32 -13.08
N ARG A 189 6.12 0.38 -11.84
CA ARG A 189 7.55 0.36 -11.51
C ARG A 189 8.20 -1.02 -11.48
N SER A 190 7.41 -2.08 -11.25
CA SER A 190 7.98 -3.40 -10.92
C SER A 190 7.57 -4.52 -11.86
N CYS A 191 6.50 -4.33 -12.64
CA CYS A 191 5.91 -5.40 -13.46
C CYS A 191 5.99 -5.14 -14.98
N SER A 192 6.52 -3.99 -15.40
CA SER A 192 6.73 -3.61 -16.80
C SER A 192 5.49 -3.79 -17.70
N PRO A 193 4.33 -3.18 -17.38
CA PRO A 193 3.20 -3.19 -18.30
C PRO A 193 3.49 -2.39 -19.58
N SER A 194 2.72 -2.64 -20.63
CA SER A 194 2.75 -1.79 -21.84
C SER A 194 2.05 -0.46 -21.60
N SER A 195 0.92 -0.51 -20.88
CA SER A 195 0.18 0.67 -20.45
C SER A 195 -0.66 0.38 -19.21
N TYR A 196 -0.93 1.42 -18.43
CA TYR A 196 -1.71 1.34 -17.21
C TYR A 196 -2.75 2.46 -17.17
N VAL A 197 -4.01 2.08 -17.02
CA VAL A 197 -5.15 2.99 -16.89
C VAL A 197 -5.60 2.96 -15.45
N PHE A 198 -5.36 4.05 -14.74
CA PHE A 198 -5.93 4.25 -13.42
C PHE A 198 -7.34 4.82 -13.59
N SER A 199 -8.29 4.34 -12.79
CA SER A 199 -9.67 4.83 -12.87
C SER A 199 -10.35 4.91 -11.51
N ASP A 200 -11.25 5.88 -11.37
CA ASP A 200 -12.10 6.11 -10.21
C ASP A 200 -13.35 6.90 -10.66
N CYS A 201 -14.41 6.91 -9.83
CA CYS A 201 -15.62 7.68 -10.11
C CYS A 201 -15.59 9.07 -9.44
N HIS A 202 -14.82 9.26 -8.37
CA HIS A 202 -14.79 10.53 -7.64
C HIS A 202 -13.74 11.49 -8.23
N LEU A 203 -14.20 12.66 -8.68
CA LEU A 203 -13.33 13.69 -9.28
C LEU A 203 -12.19 14.17 -8.36
N SER A 204 -12.45 14.31 -7.05
CA SER A 204 -11.41 14.67 -6.07
C SER A 204 -10.33 13.60 -5.95
N VAL A 205 -10.73 12.32 -5.99
CA VAL A 205 -9.80 11.18 -6.01
C VAL A 205 -8.98 11.18 -7.29
N LEU A 206 -9.61 11.36 -8.45
CA LEU A 206 -8.91 11.44 -9.74
C LEU A 206 -7.91 12.60 -9.79
N HIS A 207 -8.21 13.73 -9.17
CA HIS A 207 -7.27 14.84 -9.07
C HIS A 207 -6.03 14.44 -8.25
N ARG A 208 -6.24 13.92 -7.03
CA ARG A 208 -5.15 13.44 -6.17
C ARG A 208 -4.32 12.34 -6.82
N LEU A 209 -4.99 11.43 -7.51
CA LEU A 209 -4.38 10.32 -8.23
C LEU A 209 -3.45 10.81 -9.35
N ARG A 210 -3.85 11.83 -10.13
CA ARG A 210 -2.98 12.45 -11.13
C ARG A 210 -1.73 13.06 -10.49
N ASP A 211 -1.91 13.77 -9.39
CA ASP A 211 -0.78 14.37 -8.66
C ASP A 211 0.17 13.28 -8.14
N ASN A 212 -0.36 12.16 -7.62
CA ASN A 212 0.45 11.03 -7.15
C ASN A 212 1.16 10.28 -8.29
N VAL A 213 0.52 10.11 -9.45
CA VAL A 213 1.14 9.52 -10.64
C VAL A 213 2.33 10.38 -11.09
N GLN A 214 2.15 11.70 -11.15
CA GLN A 214 3.21 12.66 -11.47
C GLN A 214 4.31 12.69 -10.40
N LEU A 215 3.94 12.69 -9.12
CA LEU A 215 4.86 12.64 -7.98
C LEU A 215 5.83 11.47 -8.08
N ASN A 216 5.37 10.35 -8.64
CA ASN A 216 6.13 9.14 -8.84
C ASN A 216 6.77 9.03 -10.24
N GLY A 217 6.80 10.12 -11.01
CA GLY A 217 7.54 10.24 -12.27
C GLY A 217 6.97 9.42 -13.44
N LEU A 218 5.68 9.04 -13.35
CA LEU A 218 4.98 8.27 -14.39
C LEU A 218 4.29 9.15 -15.45
N ASP A 219 4.43 10.48 -15.35
CA ASP A 219 3.92 11.47 -16.31
C ASP A 219 4.88 11.70 -17.51
N ASN A 220 6.15 11.37 -17.34
CA ASN A 220 7.15 11.40 -18.40
C ASN A 220 6.87 10.26 -19.38
N GLN A 221 7.02 10.52 -20.69
CA GLN A 221 6.75 9.65 -21.87
C GLN A 221 7.50 8.29 -21.91
N ASN A 222 7.94 7.78 -20.77
CA ASN A 222 8.58 6.50 -20.59
C ASN A 222 7.54 5.37 -20.56
N SER A 223 7.99 4.15 -20.80
CA SER A 223 7.19 2.95 -20.59
C SER A 223 7.03 2.68 -19.08
N PRO A 224 5.82 2.36 -18.58
CA PRO A 224 4.54 2.18 -19.30
C PRO A 224 3.83 3.49 -19.65
N ARG A 225 2.99 3.48 -20.71
CA ARG A 225 2.06 4.59 -20.94
C ARG A 225 0.99 4.63 -19.85
N VAL A 226 0.85 5.75 -19.16
CA VAL A 226 -0.11 5.91 -18.07
C VAL A 226 -1.21 6.89 -18.41
N SER A 227 -2.45 6.58 -18.02
CA SER A 227 -3.56 7.55 -18.02
C SER A 227 -4.42 7.44 -16.75
N VAL A 228 -5.13 8.54 -16.44
CA VAL A 228 -6.04 8.62 -15.29
C VAL A 228 -7.41 9.05 -15.80
N GLU A 229 -8.34 8.08 -15.82
CA GLU A 229 -9.64 8.20 -16.46
C GLU A 229 -10.78 8.22 -15.44
N HIS A 230 -11.82 9.00 -15.73
CA HIS A 230 -13.07 8.91 -14.99
C HIS A 230 -13.84 7.67 -15.46
N LEU A 231 -14.14 6.77 -14.53
CA LEU A 231 -14.91 5.57 -14.81
C LEU A 231 -15.87 5.31 -13.64
N ASP A 232 -17.15 5.51 -13.93
CA ASP A 232 -18.23 5.04 -13.07
C ASP A 232 -18.72 3.69 -13.58
N TRP A 233 -18.39 2.64 -12.83
CA TRP A 233 -18.81 1.26 -13.01
C TRP A 233 -20.33 1.09 -13.17
N GLU A 234 -21.15 1.95 -12.57
CA GLU A 234 -22.61 1.87 -12.70
C GLU A 234 -23.11 2.42 -14.04
N GLU A 235 -22.33 3.30 -14.68
CA GLU A 235 -22.68 4.01 -15.90
C GLU A 235 -21.78 3.66 -17.11
N VAL A 236 -20.77 2.82 -16.90
CA VAL A 236 -19.76 2.52 -17.92
C VAL A 236 -20.39 1.77 -19.10
N THR A 237 -20.04 2.20 -20.32
CA THR A 237 -20.53 1.56 -21.55
C THR A 237 -19.53 0.54 -22.08
N GLU A 238 -20.01 -0.49 -22.78
CA GLU A 238 -19.14 -1.43 -23.50
C GLU A 238 -18.17 -0.73 -24.45
N LYS A 239 -18.65 0.32 -25.13
CA LYS A 239 -17.82 1.09 -26.07
C LYS A 239 -16.60 1.68 -25.36
N GLN A 240 -16.80 2.30 -24.20
CA GLN A 240 -15.73 2.88 -23.40
C GLN A 240 -14.73 1.80 -22.94
N LEU A 241 -15.20 0.63 -22.53
CA LEU A 241 -14.32 -0.47 -22.13
C LEU A 241 -13.51 -1.06 -23.30
N ARG A 242 -14.13 -1.17 -24.49
CA ARG A 242 -13.44 -1.60 -25.71
C ARG A 242 -12.37 -0.59 -26.14
N GLU A 243 -12.63 0.71 -25.97
CA GLU A 243 -11.66 1.77 -26.26
C GLU A 243 -10.43 1.72 -25.34
N ILE A 244 -10.61 1.33 -24.07
CA ILE A 244 -9.49 1.10 -23.13
C ILE A 244 -8.63 -0.10 -23.59
N GLY A 245 -9.26 -1.17 -24.09
CA GLY A 245 -8.54 -2.33 -24.63
C GLY A 245 -7.65 -3.03 -23.61
N ALA A 246 -8.05 -3.05 -22.33
CA ALA A 246 -7.29 -3.68 -21.26
C ALA A 246 -7.24 -5.20 -21.41
N ALA A 247 -6.04 -5.79 -21.36
CA ALA A 247 -5.87 -7.25 -21.36
C ALA A 247 -5.96 -7.84 -19.94
N THR A 248 -5.71 -7.01 -18.93
CA THR A 248 -5.80 -7.35 -17.50
C THR A 248 -6.60 -6.26 -16.80
N VAL A 249 -7.59 -6.66 -16.00
CA VAL A 249 -8.36 -5.73 -15.14
C VAL A 249 -8.17 -6.14 -13.69
N ILE A 250 -7.87 -5.17 -12.84
CA ILE A 250 -7.72 -5.37 -11.39
C ILE A 250 -8.61 -4.38 -10.62
N ALA A 251 -8.99 -4.76 -9.40
CA ALA A 251 -9.71 -3.88 -8.50
C ALA A 251 -9.39 -4.24 -7.05
N ALA A 252 -9.36 -3.23 -6.17
CA ALA A 252 -9.26 -3.41 -4.72
C ALA A 252 -10.33 -2.56 -4.03
N GLY A 253 -11.30 -3.20 -3.40
CA GLY A 253 -12.33 -2.55 -2.58
C GLY A 253 -12.04 -2.67 -1.08
N ARG A 254 -12.79 -1.97 -0.22
CA ARG A 254 -12.54 -1.89 1.24
C ARG A 254 -12.26 -3.22 1.94
N ASN A 255 -12.79 -4.34 1.45
CA ASN A 255 -12.59 -5.69 2.02
C ASN A 255 -12.25 -6.79 1.00
N MET A 256 -11.99 -6.48 -0.28
CA MET A 256 -11.88 -7.50 -1.34
C MET A 256 -10.90 -7.09 -2.45
N VAL A 257 -10.15 -8.06 -2.99
CA VAL A 257 -9.22 -7.89 -4.11
C VAL A 257 -9.68 -8.77 -5.29
N TRP A 258 -9.75 -8.20 -6.49
CA TRP A 258 -10.23 -8.87 -7.71
C TRP A 258 -9.22 -8.77 -8.86
N LEU A 259 -9.08 -9.86 -9.64
CA LEU A 259 -8.24 -9.95 -10.84
C LEU A 259 -8.96 -10.67 -11.98
N TYR A 260 -8.87 -10.11 -13.19
CA TYR A 260 -9.38 -10.68 -14.43
C TYR A 260 -8.33 -10.64 -15.55
N SER A 261 -8.19 -11.75 -16.29
CA SER A 261 -7.33 -11.85 -17.48
C SER A 261 -8.14 -12.36 -18.69
N ILE A 262 -8.12 -11.62 -19.81
CA ILE A 262 -8.94 -11.95 -21.00
C ILE A 262 -8.43 -13.19 -21.74
N GLN A 263 -7.13 -13.50 -21.69
CA GLN A 263 -6.54 -14.55 -22.53
C GLN A 263 -7.01 -15.97 -22.18
N SER A 264 -7.69 -16.17 -21.06
CA SER A 264 -8.36 -17.41 -20.69
C SER A 264 -9.38 -17.06 -19.61
N VAL A 265 -10.68 -17.26 -19.86
CA VAL A 265 -11.78 -16.99 -18.89
C VAL A 265 -11.53 -17.74 -17.57
N LYS A 266 -10.75 -17.15 -16.67
CA LYS A 266 -10.45 -17.65 -15.33
C LYS A 266 -10.49 -16.45 -14.40
N LEU A 267 -11.62 -16.27 -13.71
CA LEU A 267 -11.66 -15.48 -12.47
C LEU A 267 -10.67 -16.10 -11.49
N LYS A 268 -9.75 -15.31 -10.95
CA LYS A 268 -9.00 -15.70 -9.77
C LYS A 268 -9.33 -14.71 -8.66
N ILE A 269 -10.24 -15.11 -7.79
CA ILE A 269 -10.60 -14.36 -6.59
C ILE A 269 -9.63 -14.77 -5.49
N LEU A 270 -8.88 -13.82 -4.91
CA LEU A 270 -8.00 -14.08 -3.78
C LEU A 270 -8.73 -13.70 -2.48
N PHE A 271 -9.09 -14.69 -1.67
CA PHE A 271 -9.60 -14.50 -0.30
C PHE A 271 -8.54 -14.95 0.70
N LYS A 272 -8.36 -14.20 1.79
CA LYS A 272 -7.50 -14.60 2.92
C LYS A 272 -8.36 -15.09 4.08
N GLY A 273 -8.56 -16.40 4.15
CA GLY A 273 -9.11 -17.15 5.28
C GLY A 273 -8.71 -18.62 5.11
N ASN A 274 -8.03 -19.21 6.09
CA ASN A 274 -7.39 -20.53 6.01
C ASN A 274 -8.34 -21.67 5.58
N VAL A 275 -8.26 -22.16 4.34
CA VAL A 275 -8.70 -23.51 3.90
C VAL A 275 -7.89 -23.96 2.66
N PRO A 276 -7.44 -25.23 2.57
CA PRO A 276 -6.53 -25.69 1.51
C PRO A 276 -7.20 -25.93 0.14
N SER A 277 -6.35 -25.89 -0.89
CA SER A 277 -6.58 -26.03 -2.34
C SER A 277 -7.42 -27.24 -2.77
N VAL A 278 -8.33 -27.05 -3.74
CA VAL A 278 -8.73 -28.09 -4.70
C VAL A 278 -8.93 -27.48 -6.10
N GLU A 279 -8.50 -28.25 -7.10
CA GLU A 279 -8.38 -27.95 -8.52
C GLU A 279 -9.69 -27.66 -9.28
N THR A 280 -9.50 -26.83 -10.31
CA THR A 280 -10.27 -26.56 -11.54
C THR A 280 -11.42 -27.49 -11.94
N SER A 281 -12.62 -26.92 -12.15
CA SER A 281 -13.29 -26.84 -13.47
C SER A 281 -14.51 -25.91 -13.46
N PHE A 282 -14.67 -25.18 -14.56
CA PHE A 282 -15.67 -24.17 -14.91
C PHE A 282 -17.11 -24.35 -14.38
N THR A 283 -17.62 -23.32 -13.73
CA THR A 283 -18.92 -22.64 -13.89
C THR A 283 -18.79 -21.35 -13.07
N ILE A 284 -19.25 -20.19 -13.57
CA ILE A 284 -19.29 -18.94 -12.80
C ILE A 284 -20.24 -19.17 -11.61
N ASN A 285 -19.70 -19.64 -10.49
CA ASN A 285 -20.38 -19.71 -9.21
C ASN A 285 -19.58 -18.83 -8.25
N THR A 286 -20.12 -17.64 -8.02
CA THR A 286 -19.70 -16.67 -7.02
C THR A 286 -19.58 -17.36 -5.66
N ALA A 287 -18.36 -17.41 -5.10
CA ALA A 287 -18.12 -17.93 -3.77
C ALA A 287 -18.47 -16.85 -2.73
N TYR A 288 -19.46 -17.17 -1.90
CA TYR A 288 -20.01 -16.37 -0.81
C TYR A 288 -19.13 -16.44 0.44
N VAL A 289 -18.96 -15.33 1.16
CA VAL A 289 -18.66 -15.34 2.60
C VAL A 289 -19.53 -14.31 3.30
N ASP A 290 -20.36 -14.83 4.21
CA ASP A 290 -21.21 -14.11 5.16
C ASP A 290 -20.37 -13.23 6.11
N SER A 291 -20.53 -11.92 6.02
CA SER A 291 -21.07 -11.11 7.11
C SER A 291 -20.95 -9.61 6.76
N VAL A 292 -21.95 -8.85 7.19
CA VAL A 292 -22.06 -7.37 7.18
C VAL A 292 -22.84 -6.74 6.00
N ARG A 293 -24.14 -6.55 6.28
CA ARG A 293 -25.15 -5.58 5.75
C ARG A 293 -25.48 -5.58 4.24
N ASN A 294 -26.79 -5.56 3.96
CA ASN A 294 -27.47 -5.58 2.64
C ASN A 294 -26.90 -4.65 1.56
N ASP A 295 -26.22 -3.56 1.92
CA ASP A 295 -25.66 -2.62 0.94
C ASP A 295 -24.46 -3.20 0.17
N LEU A 296 -23.73 -4.17 0.75
CA LEU A 296 -22.63 -4.88 0.08
C LEU A 296 -23.12 -5.81 -1.04
N TYR A 297 -24.34 -6.34 -0.91
CA TYR A 297 -24.91 -7.30 -1.87
C TYR A 297 -25.22 -6.63 -3.22
N ILE A 298 -25.64 -5.36 -3.16
CA ILE A 298 -25.94 -4.54 -4.32
C ILE A 298 -24.63 -4.21 -5.07
N CYS A 299 -23.57 -3.81 -4.36
CA CYS A 299 -22.26 -3.57 -4.98
C CYS A 299 -21.68 -4.84 -5.64
N MET A 300 -21.87 -6.01 -5.01
CA MET A 300 -21.43 -7.30 -5.56
C MET A 300 -22.19 -7.67 -6.84
N GLN A 301 -23.52 -7.47 -6.87
CA GLN A 301 -24.34 -7.76 -8.04
C GLN A 301 -24.05 -6.78 -9.19
N ILE A 302 -23.99 -5.48 -8.90
CA ILE A 302 -23.66 -4.44 -9.90
C ILE A 302 -22.26 -4.66 -10.48
N PHE A 303 -21.27 -5.04 -9.66
CA PHE A 303 -19.92 -5.36 -10.15
C PHE A 303 -19.92 -6.63 -11.00
N CYS A 304 -20.65 -7.68 -10.62
CA CYS A 304 -20.79 -8.89 -11.44
C CYS A 304 -21.51 -8.61 -12.76
N ASP A 305 -22.51 -7.72 -12.76
CA ASP A 305 -23.28 -7.34 -13.95
C ASP A 305 -22.44 -6.46 -14.89
N ALA A 306 -21.75 -5.43 -14.37
CA ALA A 306 -20.82 -4.60 -15.13
C ALA A 306 -19.65 -5.41 -15.72
N LEU A 307 -19.23 -6.44 -15.00
CA LEU A 307 -18.14 -7.30 -15.43
C LEU A 307 -18.60 -8.43 -16.36
N ALA A 308 -19.84 -8.89 -16.25
CA ALA A 308 -20.50 -9.73 -17.26
C ALA A 308 -20.64 -8.97 -18.58
N ILE A 309 -21.04 -7.69 -18.54
CA ILE A 309 -21.06 -6.79 -19.71
C ILE A 309 -19.66 -6.68 -20.34
N TRP A 310 -18.61 -6.58 -19.54
CA TRP A 310 -17.23 -6.53 -20.06
C TRP A 310 -16.77 -7.84 -20.72
N ILE A 311 -17.15 -8.99 -20.16
CA ILE A 311 -16.82 -10.31 -20.72
C ILE A 311 -17.60 -10.55 -22.02
N GLU A 312 -18.89 -10.24 -22.07
CA GLU A 312 -19.71 -10.35 -23.28
C GLU A 312 -19.22 -9.45 -24.42
N SER A 313 -18.63 -8.30 -24.07
CA SER A 313 -18.07 -7.36 -25.03
C SER A 313 -16.61 -7.63 -25.44
N SER A 314 -15.92 -8.59 -24.82
CA SER A 314 -14.54 -8.94 -25.15
C SER A 314 -14.40 -10.25 -25.92
N LEU A 315 -15.52 -10.96 -26.14
CA LEU A 315 -15.67 -12.12 -27.03
C LEU A 315 -16.17 -11.67 -28.42
#